data_AF-A0A7J4DUK5-F1
#
_entry.id   AF-A0A7J4DUK5-F1
#
_cell.length_a   1.000
_cell.length_b   1.000
_cell.length_c   1.000
_cell.angle_alpha   90.00
_cell.angle_beta   90.00
_cell.angle_gamma   90.00
#
_symmetry.space_group_name_H-M   'P 1'
#
loop_
_entity.id
_entity.type
_entity.pdbx_description
1 polymer ?
#
loop_
_entity_poly.entity_id
_entity_poly.type
_entity_poly.pdbx_seq_one_letter_code
_entity_poly.pdbx_strand_id
1 'polypeptide(L)'
;MVGKIVVLDGYTDEPAGFGVPPYIDVYPRYIAGAIWSYDPSITIHYLTVDWAREHFEKFLKLANSSDIVIVIAGAVVPGKYLGGTPINAEELKAWFKLVNRPLKLLVGPAALYGFGNEGGGYVKALPKDVKENFDVIVTGDPDLFVYTLLKEGLEKAEPWRRWDNLEMLDQFAIKGAKIVEQHPNYGYNLIA
;
A
#
# COMPACT_ATOMS: atom_id res chain seq x y z
N MET A 1 -19.98 3.70 -7.74
CA MET A 1 -19.09 4.84 -7.48
C MET A 1 -18.21 4.47 -6.31
N VAL A 2 -16.90 4.70 -6.41
CA VAL A 2 -15.94 4.44 -5.33
C VAL A 2 -16.08 5.56 -4.31
N GLY A 3 -16.38 5.24 -3.05
CA GLY A 3 -16.53 6.22 -1.98
C GLY A 3 -15.60 5.98 -0.79
N LYS A 4 -15.16 4.73 -0.57
CA LYS A 4 -14.28 4.38 0.56
C LYS A 4 -13.13 3.49 0.10
N ILE A 5 -11.91 3.89 0.42
CA ILE A 5 -10.67 3.15 0.12
C ILE A 5 -9.90 2.91 1.42
N VAL A 6 -9.39 1.70 1.58
CA VAL A 6 -8.43 1.38 2.65
C VAL A 6 -7.03 1.32 2.04
N VAL A 7 -6.08 2.01 2.66
CA VAL A 7 -4.65 1.90 2.37
C VAL A 7 -4.01 1.23 3.58
N LEU A 8 -3.59 -0.02 3.42
CA LEU A 8 -2.83 -0.75 4.44
C LEU A 8 -1.34 -0.58 4.13
N ASP A 9 -0.66 0.15 5.00
CA ASP A 9 0.79 0.32 4.97
C ASP A 9 1.48 -0.85 5.67
N GLY A 10 1.95 -1.78 4.85
CA GLY A 10 2.76 -2.93 5.27
C GLY A 10 4.21 -2.59 5.56
N TYR A 11 4.58 -1.31 5.51
CA TYR A 11 5.93 -0.79 5.52
C TYR A 11 6.80 -1.26 4.36
N THR A 12 7.75 -0.40 4.02
CA THR A 12 8.76 -0.60 3.00
C THR A 12 10.11 -0.28 3.62
N ASP A 13 11.11 -1.09 3.25
CA ASP A 13 12.50 -0.92 3.68
C ASP A 13 13.40 -0.64 2.47
N GLU A 14 12.87 0.14 1.51
CA GLU A 14 13.68 0.52 0.37
C GLU A 14 14.65 1.64 0.76
N PRO A 15 15.91 1.59 0.30
CA PRO A 15 16.90 2.62 0.61
C PRO A 15 16.47 4.04 0.22
N ALA A 16 15.58 4.17 -0.78
CA ALA A 16 15.07 5.45 -1.27
C ALA A 16 13.81 5.95 -0.54
N GLY A 17 13.20 5.13 0.33
CA GLY A 17 11.91 5.37 0.97
C GLY A 17 11.75 4.51 2.21
N PHE A 18 12.55 4.80 3.25
CA PHE A 18 12.44 4.08 4.51
C PHE A 18 11.08 4.44 5.16
N GLY A 19 10.15 3.48 5.16
CA GLY A 19 8.76 3.66 5.57
C GLY A 19 8.40 3.05 6.91
N VAL A 20 9.39 2.57 7.66
CA VAL A 20 9.20 2.00 8.99
C VAL A 20 9.21 3.13 10.02
N PRO A 21 8.31 3.11 11.02
CA PRO A 21 8.33 4.12 12.08
C PRO A 21 9.74 4.34 12.65
N PRO A 22 10.20 5.58 12.82
CA PRO A 22 9.43 6.84 12.86
C PRO A 22 9.08 7.48 11.49
N TYR A 23 9.22 6.80 10.35
CA TYR A 23 8.97 7.40 9.04
C TYR A 23 7.67 6.90 8.41
N ILE A 24 7.14 7.66 7.45
CA ILE A 24 6.07 7.23 6.53
C ILE A 24 6.60 7.30 5.11
N ASP A 25 6.39 6.24 4.33
CA ASP A 25 6.91 6.17 2.97
C ASP A 25 6.19 7.16 2.02
N VAL A 26 6.72 7.33 0.82
CA VAL A 26 6.11 8.07 -0.27
C VAL A 26 4.87 7.36 -0.83
N TYR A 27 4.81 6.02 -0.84
CA TYR A 27 3.67 5.30 -1.44
C TYR A 27 2.32 5.69 -0.84
N PRO A 28 2.10 5.68 0.50
CA PRO A 28 0.81 6.09 1.05
C PRO A 28 0.43 7.52 0.66
N ARG A 29 1.42 8.42 0.63
CA ARG A 29 1.23 9.83 0.29
C ARG A 29 0.85 9.99 -1.18
N TYR A 30 1.62 9.40 -2.10
CA TYR A 30 1.35 9.54 -3.54
C TYR A 30 0.05 8.85 -3.94
N ILE A 31 -0.25 7.67 -3.38
CA ILE A 31 -1.53 6.98 -3.61
C ILE A 31 -2.70 7.83 -3.09
N ALA A 32 -2.60 8.40 -1.88
CA ALA A 32 -3.64 9.30 -1.36
C ALA A 32 -3.79 10.57 -2.22
N GLY A 33 -2.67 11.11 -2.69
CA GLY A 33 -2.60 12.23 -3.62
C GLY A 33 -3.28 11.97 -4.95
N ALA A 34 -3.08 10.79 -5.52
CA ALA A 34 -3.74 10.32 -6.73
C ALA A 34 -5.26 10.23 -6.53
N ILE A 35 -5.70 9.59 -5.44
CA ILE A 35 -7.12 9.45 -5.08
C ILE A 35 -7.79 10.82 -4.93
N TRP A 36 -7.22 11.72 -4.11
CA TRP A 36 -7.79 13.04 -3.88
C TRP A 36 -7.60 14.02 -5.04
N SER A 37 -6.71 13.73 -5.99
CA SER A 37 -6.63 14.47 -7.25
C SER A 37 -7.75 14.12 -8.20
N TYR A 38 -8.21 12.87 -8.19
CA TYR A 38 -9.39 12.45 -8.91
C TYR A 38 -10.67 12.95 -8.24
N ASP A 39 -10.86 12.65 -6.95
CA ASP A 39 -12.04 13.07 -6.19
C ASP A 39 -11.69 13.32 -4.71
N PRO A 40 -11.69 14.59 -4.24
CA PRO A 40 -11.35 14.92 -2.87
C PRO A 40 -12.40 14.45 -1.84
N SER A 41 -13.59 14.01 -2.27
CA SER A 41 -14.65 13.50 -1.40
C SER A 41 -14.46 12.03 -1.02
N ILE A 42 -13.59 11.29 -1.71
CA ILE A 42 -13.29 9.90 -1.39
C ILE A 42 -12.67 9.80 0.00
N THR A 43 -13.27 8.96 0.84
CA THR A 43 -12.76 8.68 2.18
C THR A 43 -11.63 7.66 2.09
N ILE A 44 -10.44 8.05 2.54
CA ILE A 44 -9.28 7.17 2.68
C ILE A 44 -9.10 6.83 4.15
N HIS A 45 -9.09 5.53 4.46
CA HIS A 45 -8.65 5.01 5.75
C HIS A 45 -7.23 4.44 5.60
N TYR A 46 -6.25 5.20 6.07
CA TYR A 46 -4.87 4.75 6.17
C TYR A 46 -4.68 4.00 7.49
N LEU A 47 -4.09 2.81 7.41
CA LEU A 47 -3.78 1.96 8.55
C LEU A 47 -2.37 1.42 8.40
N THR A 48 -1.61 1.34 9.49
CA THR A 48 -0.36 0.56 9.49
C THR A 48 -0.65 -0.92 9.72
N VAL A 49 0.25 -1.78 9.26
CA VAL A 49 0.15 -3.23 9.52
C VAL A 49 0.15 -3.54 11.01
N ASP A 50 0.91 -2.82 11.84
CA ASP A 50 0.91 -3.05 13.29
C ASP A 50 -0.45 -2.74 13.90
N TRP A 51 -1.09 -1.63 13.51
CA TRP A 51 -2.44 -1.33 13.95
C TRP A 51 -3.43 -2.42 13.52
N ALA A 52 -3.30 -2.93 12.29
CA ALA A 52 -4.14 -4.00 11.78
C ALA A 52 -3.92 -5.32 12.53
N ARG A 53 -2.68 -5.65 12.96
CA ARG A 53 -2.40 -6.81 13.82
C ARG A 53 -3.10 -6.69 15.16
N GLU A 54 -2.97 -5.53 15.81
CA GLU A 54 -3.58 -5.27 17.12
C GLU A 54 -5.12 -5.24 17.06
N HIS A 55 -5.68 -4.82 15.93
CA HIS A 55 -7.11 -4.57 15.75
C HIS A 55 -7.72 -5.39 14.62
N PHE A 56 -7.31 -6.65 14.48
CA PHE A 56 -7.58 -7.46 13.29
C PHE A 56 -9.06 -7.56 12.88
N GLU A 57 -9.96 -7.76 13.83
CA GLU A 57 -11.41 -7.79 13.54
C GLU A 57 -11.94 -6.45 13.00
N LYS A 58 -11.45 -5.33 13.54
CA LYS A 58 -11.83 -3.98 13.08
C LYS A 58 -11.28 -3.73 11.67
N PHE A 59 -10.03 -4.13 11.42
CA PHE A 59 -9.42 -4.10 10.09
C PHE A 59 -10.26 -4.89 9.08
N LEU A 60 -10.57 -6.16 9.37
CA LEU A 60 -11.37 -7.00 8.47
C LEU A 60 -12.75 -6.42 8.18
N LYS A 61 -13.43 -5.88 9.20
CA LYS A 61 -14.72 -5.22 9.03
C LYS A 61 -14.61 -3.99 8.14
N LEU A 62 -13.59 -3.17 8.35
CA LEU A 62 -13.36 -1.96 7.57
C LEU A 62 -13.04 -2.30 6.11
N ALA A 63 -12.08 -3.19 5.88
CA ALA A 63 -11.67 -3.66 4.56
C ALA A 63 -12.83 -4.29 3.79
N ASN A 64 -13.62 -5.17 4.41
CA ASN A 64 -14.79 -5.74 3.75
C ASN A 64 -15.94 -4.74 3.54
N SER A 65 -15.88 -3.55 4.12
CA SER A 65 -16.85 -2.47 3.90
C SER A 65 -16.36 -1.36 2.96
N SER A 66 -15.13 -1.45 2.45
CA SER A 66 -14.56 -0.51 1.48
C SER A 66 -14.73 -1.00 0.05
N ASP A 67 -14.60 -0.11 -0.92
CA ASP A 67 -14.72 -0.44 -2.35
C ASP A 67 -13.39 -0.99 -2.89
N ILE A 68 -12.28 -0.44 -2.39
CA ILE A 68 -10.92 -0.83 -2.75
C ILE A 68 -10.11 -1.02 -1.47
N VAL A 69 -9.21 -2.00 -1.49
CA VAL A 69 -8.15 -2.19 -0.48
C VAL A 69 -6.81 -2.22 -1.20
N ILE A 70 -5.94 -1.27 -0.85
CA ILE A 70 -4.60 -1.13 -1.40
C ILE A 70 -3.61 -1.54 -0.32
N VAL A 71 -2.78 -2.53 -0.62
CA VAL A 71 -1.80 -3.07 0.32
C VAL A 71 -0.41 -2.74 -0.18
N ILE A 72 0.30 -1.92 0.57
CA ILE A 72 1.68 -1.56 0.29
C ILE A 72 2.55 -2.57 1.02
N ALA A 73 3.43 -3.28 0.30
CA ALA A 73 4.34 -4.23 0.91
C ALA A 73 5.76 -4.06 0.36
N GLY A 74 6.73 -3.88 1.26
CA GLY A 74 8.15 -3.90 0.93
C GLY A 74 8.68 -5.30 0.61
N ALA A 75 9.76 -5.37 -0.17
CA ALA A 75 10.51 -6.60 -0.35
C ALA A 75 11.23 -6.92 0.97
N VAL A 76 10.55 -7.63 1.88
CA VAL A 76 11.04 -7.84 3.24
C VAL A 76 12.40 -8.50 3.19
N VAL A 77 13.41 -7.77 3.68
CA VAL A 77 14.72 -8.32 4.00
C VAL A 77 14.75 -8.71 5.48
N PRO A 78 15.40 -9.83 5.83
CA PRO A 78 15.58 -10.23 7.21
C PRO A 78 16.36 -9.17 7.98
N GLY A 79 15.78 -8.65 9.05
CA GLY A 79 16.38 -7.58 9.82
C GLY A 79 15.58 -7.29 11.08
N LYS A 80 16.23 -6.60 12.03
CA LYS A 80 15.54 -6.04 13.19
C LYS A 80 15.03 -4.64 12.82
N TYR A 81 13.72 -4.50 12.75
CA TYR A 81 13.06 -3.22 12.53
C TYR A 81 12.73 -2.60 13.89
N LEU A 82 13.16 -1.36 14.13
CA LEU A 82 13.12 -0.74 15.46
C LEU A 82 11.75 -0.14 15.84
N GLY A 83 10.90 0.22 14.86
CA GLY A 83 9.64 0.94 15.12
C GLY A 83 8.36 0.28 14.60
N GLY A 84 8.47 -0.78 13.80
CA GLY A 84 7.33 -1.53 13.27
C GLY A 84 7.82 -2.75 12.49
N THR A 85 6.99 -3.79 12.36
CA THR A 85 7.39 -5.01 11.64
C THR A 85 6.74 -5.03 10.26
N PRO A 86 7.49 -5.09 9.14
CA PRO A 86 6.86 -5.16 7.82
C PRO A 86 5.88 -6.33 7.69
N ILE A 87 4.87 -6.18 6.84
CA ILE A 87 3.93 -7.26 6.54
C ILE A 87 4.66 -8.41 5.85
N ASN A 88 4.38 -9.65 6.26
CA ASN A 88 5.01 -10.82 5.64
C ASN A 88 4.06 -11.58 4.69
N ALA A 89 4.62 -12.52 3.92
CA ALA A 89 3.87 -13.30 2.94
C ALA A 89 2.74 -14.15 3.55
N GLU A 90 2.94 -14.71 4.74
CA GLU A 90 1.90 -15.51 5.42
C GLU A 90 0.73 -14.64 5.89
N GLU A 91 1.00 -13.40 6.32
CA GLU A 91 -0.04 -12.42 6.64
C GLU A 91 -0.81 -12.00 5.39
N LEU A 92 -0.11 -11.70 4.28
CA LEU A 92 -0.76 -11.41 3.01
C LEU A 92 -1.66 -12.57 2.56
N LYS A 93 -1.19 -13.80 2.71
CA LYS A 93 -1.95 -15.00 2.38
C LYS A 93 -3.17 -15.18 3.29
N ALA A 94 -2.97 -15.10 4.60
CA ALA A 94 -4.01 -15.41 5.59
C ALA A 94 -5.08 -14.33 5.62
N TRP A 95 -4.70 -13.05 5.61
CA TRP A 95 -5.63 -11.95 5.82
C TRP A 95 -6.46 -11.66 4.57
N PHE A 96 -5.84 -11.62 3.39
CA PHE A 96 -6.56 -11.24 2.15
C PHE A 96 -7.40 -12.37 1.56
N LYS A 97 -7.25 -13.59 2.08
CA LYS A 97 -8.24 -14.66 1.90
C LYS A 97 -9.56 -14.36 2.62
N LEU A 98 -9.54 -13.58 3.70
CA LEU A 98 -10.71 -13.18 4.49
C LEU A 98 -11.33 -11.86 4.02
N VAL A 99 -10.64 -11.14 3.12
CA VAL A 99 -11.14 -9.92 2.48
C VAL A 99 -11.63 -10.28 1.08
N ASN A 100 -12.94 -10.32 0.87
CA ASN A 100 -13.52 -10.88 -0.37
C ASN A 100 -14.43 -9.93 -1.15
N ARG A 101 -14.89 -8.83 -0.53
CA ARG A 101 -15.77 -7.85 -1.19
C ARG A 101 -15.06 -6.77 -2.04
N PRO A 102 -13.99 -6.11 -1.56
CA PRO A 102 -13.37 -4.99 -2.28
C PRO A 102 -12.50 -5.48 -3.43
N LEU A 103 -12.20 -4.57 -4.37
CA LEU A 103 -11.08 -4.74 -5.29
C LEU A 103 -9.75 -4.65 -4.50
N LYS A 104 -8.92 -5.69 -4.58
CA LYS A 104 -7.67 -5.79 -3.82
C LYS A 104 -6.47 -5.56 -4.71
N LEU A 105 -5.66 -4.57 -4.34
CA LEU A 105 -4.42 -4.21 -5.02
C LEU A 105 -3.24 -4.53 -4.10
N LEU A 106 -2.26 -5.29 -4.59
CA LEU A 106 -0.95 -5.38 -3.96
C LEU A 106 0.02 -4.47 -4.71
N VAL A 107 0.68 -3.58 -4.00
CA VAL A 107 1.57 -2.57 -4.55
C VAL A 107 2.89 -2.53 -3.77
N GLY A 108 3.82 -1.73 -4.27
CA GLY A 108 5.14 -1.55 -3.66
C GLY A 108 6.13 -2.65 -4.05
N PRO A 109 7.32 -2.67 -3.44
CA PRO A 109 8.44 -3.47 -3.91
C PRO A 109 8.19 -4.99 -3.88
N ALA A 110 7.38 -5.49 -2.94
CA ALA A 110 7.00 -6.90 -2.90
C ALA A 110 6.18 -7.33 -4.12
N ALA A 111 5.42 -6.41 -4.73
CA ALA A 111 4.65 -6.71 -5.94
C ALA A 111 5.56 -7.00 -7.13
N LEU A 112 6.71 -6.32 -7.21
CA LEU A 112 7.70 -6.46 -8.28
C LEU A 112 8.71 -7.57 -8.00
N TYR A 113 9.33 -7.55 -6.82
CA TYR A 113 10.45 -8.42 -6.49
C TYR A 113 10.04 -9.64 -5.67
N GLY A 114 8.93 -9.57 -4.93
CA GLY A 114 8.51 -10.58 -3.97
C GLY A 114 9.17 -10.41 -2.60
N PHE A 115 9.35 -11.52 -1.87
CA PHE A 115 9.87 -11.51 -0.49
C PHE A 115 11.27 -12.11 -0.41
N GLY A 116 12.15 -11.49 0.40
CA GLY A 116 13.50 -11.99 0.66
C GLY A 116 13.51 -13.16 1.65
N ASN A 117 14.52 -14.03 1.57
CA ASN A 117 14.76 -15.08 2.56
C ASN A 117 15.73 -14.59 3.65
N GLU A 118 15.62 -15.18 4.84
CA GLU A 118 16.65 -15.15 5.91
C GLU A 118 18.04 -15.50 5.35
N GLY A 119 18.95 -14.51 5.30
CA GLY A 119 20.36 -14.70 4.88
C GLY A 119 20.87 -13.82 3.72
N GLY A 120 20.10 -12.84 3.23
CA GLY A 120 20.57 -11.91 2.18
C GLY A 120 20.66 -12.52 0.77
N GLY A 121 20.04 -13.68 0.55
CA GLY A 121 19.93 -14.33 -0.75
C GLY A 121 18.75 -13.81 -1.60
N TYR A 122 18.73 -14.24 -2.87
CA TYR A 122 17.76 -13.87 -3.92
C TYR A 122 16.32 -13.71 -3.44
N VAL A 123 15.65 -12.65 -3.88
CA VAL A 123 14.22 -12.42 -3.65
C VAL A 123 13.43 -13.53 -4.34
N LYS A 124 12.54 -14.20 -3.61
CA LYS A 124 11.62 -15.17 -4.20
C LYS A 124 10.45 -14.42 -4.82
N ALA A 125 10.09 -14.79 -6.05
CA ALA A 125 8.86 -14.36 -6.68
C ALA A 125 7.68 -14.51 -5.72
N LEU A 126 6.76 -13.54 -5.75
CA LEU A 126 5.58 -13.51 -4.89
C LEU A 126 4.85 -14.88 -4.93
N PRO A 127 4.60 -15.51 -3.77
CA PRO A 127 3.96 -16.82 -3.71
C PRO A 127 2.63 -16.87 -4.47
N LYS A 128 2.34 -18.02 -5.10
CA LYS A 128 1.16 -18.18 -5.97
C LYS A 128 -0.15 -17.95 -5.20
N ASP A 129 -0.24 -18.49 -4.00
CA ASP A 129 -1.37 -18.32 -3.08
C ASP A 129 -1.55 -16.88 -2.61
N VAL A 130 -0.47 -16.12 -2.44
CA VAL A 130 -0.57 -14.67 -2.22
C VAL A 130 -1.13 -13.99 -3.47
N LYS A 131 -0.59 -14.27 -4.67
CA LYS A 131 -1.08 -13.69 -5.92
C LYS A 131 -2.57 -13.91 -6.15
N GLU A 132 -3.07 -15.12 -5.87
CA GLU A 132 -4.48 -15.49 -6.06
C GLU A 132 -5.44 -14.76 -5.11
N ASN A 133 -4.94 -14.17 -4.02
CA ASN A 133 -5.78 -13.40 -3.09
C ASN A 133 -5.96 -11.93 -3.50
N PHE A 134 -5.24 -11.45 -4.52
CA PHE A 134 -5.33 -10.08 -5.02
C PHE A 134 -5.87 -10.06 -6.45
N ASP A 135 -6.69 -9.06 -6.74
CA ASP A 135 -7.24 -8.88 -8.09
C ASP A 135 -6.19 -8.30 -9.03
N VAL A 136 -5.30 -7.45 -8.49
CA VAL A 136 -4.21 -6.84 -9.26
C VAL A 136 -2.93 -6.79 -8.44
N ILE A 137 -1.84 -7.18 -9.09
CA ILE A 137 -0.46 -6.96 -8.61
C ILE A 137 0.13 -5.82 -9.43
N VAL A 138 0.37 -4.67 -8.82
CA VAL A 138 0.89 -3.47 -9.49
C VAL A 138 2.42 -3.47 -9.40
N THR A 139 3.08 -3.74 -10.51
CA THR A 139 4.55 -3.83 -10.63
C THR A 139 5.22 -2.54 -11.13
N GLY A 140 4.41 -1.59 -11.60
CA GLY A 140 4.78 -0.23 -11.97
C GLY A 140 4.54 0.77 -10.84
N ASP A 141 4.15 2.00 -11.20
CA ASP A 141 3.94 3.09 -10.25
C ASP A 141 2.50 3.06 -9.68
N PRO A 142 2.32 2.83 -8.36
CA PRO A 142 1.00 2.59 -7.78
C PRO A 142 0.04 3.77 -7.86
N ASP A 143 0.55 4.98 -7.70
CA ASP A 143 -0.20 6.22 -7.75
C ASP A 143 -0.74 6.50 -9.17
N LEU A 144 0.06 6.24 -10.21
CA LEU A 144 -0.38 6.30 -11.61
C LEU A 144 -1.46 5.26 -11.90
N PHE A 145 -1.24 4.02 -11.43
CA PHE A 145 -2.22 2.94 -11.58
C PHE A 145 -3.56 3.31 -10.93
N VAL A 146 -3.53 3.76 -9.67
CA VAL A 146 -4.73 4.12 -8.91
C VAL A 146 -5.46 5.30 -9.54
N TYR A 147 -4.75 6.33 -9.99
CA TYR A 147 -5.36 7.47 -10.68
C TYR A 147 -6.06 7.03 -11.98
N THR A 148 -5.39 6.22 -12.79
CA THR A 148 -5.96 5.69 -14.04
C THR A 148 -7.15 4.77 -13.77
N LEU A 149 -7.05 3.90 -12.77
CA LEU A 149 -8.13 3.01 -12.35
C LEU A 149 -9.40 3.80 -11.98
N LEU A 150 -9.27 4.86 -11.19
CA LEU A 150 -10.41 5.67 -10.75
C LEU A 150 -11.01 6.49 -11.90
N LYS A 151 -10.14 7.02 -12.78
CA LYS A 151 -10.55 7.91 -13.86
C LYS A 151 -11.10 7.19 -15.08
N GLU A 152 -10.49 6.06 -15.45
CA GLU A 152 -10.67 5.40 -16.75
C GLU A 152 -11.07 3.93 -16.63
N GLY A 153 -11.11 3.37 -15.42
CA GLY A 153 -11.49 1.97 -15.19
C GLY A 153 -10.30 1.00 -15.18
N LEU A 154 -10.57 -0.21 -14.68
CA LEU A 154 -9.56 -1.25 -14.50
C LEU A 154 -8.97 -1.74 -15.84
N GLU A 155 -9.77 -1.71 -16.90
CA GLU A 155 -9.38 -2.11 -18.25
C GLU A 155 -8.35 -1.19 -18.91
N LYS A 156 -8.22 0.05 -18.41
CA LYS A 156 -7.22 1.04 -18.87
C LYS A 156 -6.02 1.17 -17.94
N ALA A 157 -6.18 0.77 -16.68
CA ALA A 157 -5.10 0.82 -15.70
C ALA A 157 -4.11 -0.33 -15.95
N GLU A 158 -2.95 -0.01 -16.51
CA GLU A 158 -1.88 -0.98 -16.79
C GLU A 158 -1.00 -1.19 -15.54
N PRO A 159 -1.01 -2.39 -14.90
CA PRO A 159 -0.32 -2.60 -13.62
C PRO A 159 1.21 -2.46 -13.67
N TRP A 160 1.82 -2.54 -14.84
CA TRP A 160 3.27 -2.44 -15.05
C TRP A 160 3.73 -1.04 -15.45
N ARG A 161 2.80 -0.11 -15.69
CA ARG A 161 3.14 1.21 -16.24
C ARG A 161 3.85 2.07 -15.20
N ARG A 162 4.83 2.84 -15.67
CA ARG A 162 5.56 3.82 -14.87
C ARG A 162 5.37 5.22 -15.46
N TRP A 163 5.65 6.23 -14.65
CA TRP A 163 5.60 7.62 -15.06
C TRP A 163 6.58 7.90 -16.19
N ASP A 164 6.03 8.43 -17.29
CA ASP A 164 6.84 8.99 -18.38
C ASP A 164 7.32 10.42 -18.03
N ASN A 165 6.55 11.14 -17.21
CA ASN A 165 6.85 12.47 -16.67
C ASN A 165 6.32 12.59 -15.22
N LEU A 166 6.91 13.49 -14.42
CA LEU A 166 6.61 13.61 -12.98
C LEU A 166 5.77 14.84 -12.61
N GLU A 167 5.26 15.61 -13.58
CA GLU A 167 4.53 16.86 -13.30
C GLU A 167 3.25 16.62 -12.47
N MET A 168 2.56 15.50 -12.73
CA MET A 168 1.40 15.10 -11.94
C MET A 168 1.79 14.55 -10.56
N LEU A 169 2.98 13.95 -10.44
CA LEU A 169 3.48 13.39 -9.19
C LEU A 169 3.66 14.49 -8.13
N ASP A 170 4.15 15.67 -8.52
CA ASP A 170 4.27 16.82 -7.62
C ASP A 170 2.92 17.22 -7.00
N GLN A 171 1.85 17.18 -7.79
CA GLN A 171 0.51 17.48 -7.30
C GLN A 171 0.02 16.40 -6.33
N PHE A 172 0.34 15.14 -6.61
CA PHE A 172 -0.02 14.01 -5.75
C PHE A 172 0.73 14.10 -4.43
N ALA A 173 2.02 14.44 -4.45
CA ALA A 173 2.84 14.67 -3.26
C ALA A 173 2.20 15.71 -2.33
N ILE A 174 1.80 16.87 -2.87
CA ILE A 174 1.20 17.96 -2.09
C ILE A 174 -0.16 17.56 -1.53
N LYS A 175 -1.07 17.05 -2.38
CA LYS A 175 -2.44 16.70 -1.94
C LYS A 175 -2.45 15.51 -0.99
N GLY A 176 -1.54 14.58 -1.19
CA GLY A 176 -1.39 13.37 -0.40
C GLY A 176 -0.77 13.60 0.97
N ALA A 177 -0.03 14.69 1.18
CA ALA A 177 0.67 14.97 2.43
C ALA A 177 -0.23 14.90 3.67
N LYS A 178 -1.51 15.28 3.57
CA LYS A 178 -2.47 15.21 4.69
C LYS A 178 -2.75 13.79 5.19
N ILE A 179 -2.43 12.74 4.43
CA ILE A 179 -2.64 11.34 4.88
C ILE A 179 -1.79 11.01 6.11
N VAL A 180 -0.67 11.73 6.28
CA VAL A 180 0.25 11.61 7.41
C VAL A 180 -0.47 11.82 8.75
N GLU A 181 -1.51 12.65 8.79
CA GLU A 181 -2.31 12.93 9.98
C GLU A 181 -3.04 11.68 10.54
N GLN A 182 -3.20 10.64 9.71
CA GLN A 182 -3.81 9.36 10.12
C GLN A 182 -2.80 8.35 10.69
N HIS A 183 -1.49 8.62 10.57
CA HIS A 183 -0.47 7.70 11.04
C HIS A 183 -0.44 7.66 12.59
N PRO A 184 -0.35 6.48 13.23
CA PRO A 184 -0.38 6.37 14.70
C PRO A 184 0.64 7.24 15.45
N ASN A 185 1.82 7.45 14.85
CA ASN A 185 2.89 8.29 15.41
C ASN A 185 2.76 9.79 15.08
N TYR A 186 1.73 10.23 14.35
CA TYR A 186 1.53 11.65 14.05
C TYR A 186 1.40 12.47 15.33
N GLY A 187 2.13 13.59 15.41
CA GLY A 187 2.20 14.42 16.63
C GLY A 187 3.08 13.88 17.75
N TYR A 188 3.71 12.71 17.56
CA TYR A 188 4.68 12.12 18.49
C TYR A 188 6.08 12.15 17.89
N ASN A 189 6.54 11.03 17.31
CA ASN A 189 7.88 10.87 16.75
C ASN A 189 7.86 10.69 15.22
N LEU A 190 6.73 10.86 14.54
CA LEU A 190 6.65 10.71 13.09
C LEU A 190 7.45 11.80 12.36
N ILE A 191 8.30 11.39 11.43
CA ILE A 191 9.02 12.23 10.48
C ILE A 191 8.43 11.95 9.09
N ALA A 192 7.86 12.99 8.46
CA ALA A 192 7.14 12.90 7.19
C ALA A 192 7.60 13.98 6.21
#